data_AF-U9TSI3-F1
#
_entry.id   AF-U9TSI3-F1
#
_cell.length_a   1.000
_cell.length_b   1.000
_cell.length_c   1.000
_cell.angle_alpha   90.00
_cell.angle_beta   90.00
_cell.angle_gamma   90.00
#
_symmetry.space_group_name_H-M   'P 1'
#
loop_
_entity.id
_entity.type
_entity.pdbx_description
1 polymer ?
#
loop_
_entity_poly.entity_id
_entity_poly.type
_entity_poly.pdbx_seq_one_letter_code
_entity_poly.pdbx_strand_id
1 'polypeptide(L)'
;MIIICDPNKKKEHFPNAFLIYRALTWKLYKKNSPNVKQQNYSVATGGRWKDVPNEIRNVYTQLSIKLSEDNHVPDGFLIFRAISWETLKERYPNATIASEEWDRLPSEDKTFYIKLYEELSEATKKKKILKSKLKKQKNNNI
;
A
#
# COMPACT_ATOMS: atom_id res chain seq x y z
N MET A 1 4.64 -16.73 9.93
CA MET A 1 5.36 -15.77 10.81
C MET A 1 4.37 -14.71 11.23
N ILE A 2 3.90 -14.74 12.49
CA ILE A 2 2.99 -13.73 13.04
C ILE A 2 3.87 -12.57 13.51
N ILE A 3 3.78 -11.41 12.85
CA ILE A 3 4.47 -10.22 13.31
C ILE A 3 3.65 -9.65 14.47
N ILE A 4 4.08 -9.93 15.69
CA ILE A 4 3.57 -9.30 16.91
C ILE A 4 4.29 -7.96 17.03
N CYS A 5 3.57 -6.85 16.85
CA CYS A 5 4.13 -5.52 17.06
C CYS A 5 4.34 -5.27 18.56
N ASP A 6 5.61 -5.14 18.96
CA ASP A 6 6.02 -4.75 20.31
C ASP A 6 5.47 -3.35 20.67
N PRO A 7 4.65 -3.21 21.74
CA PRO A 7 4.05 -1.94 22.14
C PRO A 7 5.05 -0.91 22.68
N ASN A 8 6.28 -1.30 23.03
CA ASN A 8 7.31 -0.42 23.59
C ASN A 8 8.29 0.16 22.57
N LYS A 9 8.29 -0.31 21.32
CA LYS A 9 9.06 0.35 20.25
C LYS A 9 8.38 1.67 19.90
N LYS A 10 9.15 2.77 19.92
CA LYS A 10 8.72 4.06 19.32
C LYS A 10 8.09 3.73 17.98
N LYS A 11 6.81 4.11 17.78
CA LYS A 11 6.11 3.92 16.51
C LYS A 11 6.95 4.60 15.44
N GLU A 12 7.79 3.85 14.75
CA GLU A 12 8.48 4.32 13.57
C GLU A 12 7.39 4.85 12.65
N HIS A 13 7.60 6.04 12.12
CA HIS A 13 6.58 6.74 11.35
C HIS A 13 6.53 6.11 9.95
N PHE A 14 6.11 4.84 9.89
CA PHE A 14 5.92 4.08 8.68
C PHE A 14 4.93 4.83 7.77
N PRO A 15 5.01 4.68 6.44
CA PRO A 15 3.99 5.20 5.54
C PRO A 15 2.63 4.69 6.02
N ASN A 16 1.74 5.56 6.51
CA ASN A 16 0.47 5.12 7.07
C ASN A 16 -0.21 4.12 6.11
N ALA A 17 -0.58 2.93 6.60
CA ALA A 17 -1.19 1.86 5.79
C ALA A 17 -2.36 2.37 4.92
N PHE A 18 -3.12 3.34 5.44
CA PHE A 18 -4.16 4.05 4.70
C PHE A 18 -3.64 4.80 3.47
N LEU A 19 -2.45 5.41 3.53
CA LEU A 19 -1.84 6.10 2.39
C LEU A 19 -1.40 5.11 1.30
N ILE A 20 -0.94 3.92 1.68
CA ILE A 20 -0.63 2.85 0.72
C ILE A 20 -1.92 2.34 0.08
N TYR A 21 -2.94 2.06 0.90
CA TYR A 21 -4.30 1.72 0.45
C TYR A 21 -4.80 2.73 -0.57
N ARG A 22 -4.84 4.02 -0.21
CA ARG A 22 -5.33 5.10 -1.06
C ARG A 22 -4.55 5.21 -2.37
N ALA A 23 -3.22 5.02 -2.35
CA ALA A 23 -2.39 5.12 -3.55
C ALA A 23 -2.68 3.98 -4.54
N LEU A 24 -2.79 2.74 -4.05
CA LEU A 24 -3.06 1.56 -4.89
C LEU A 24 -4.48 1.60 -5.46
N THR A 25 -5.47 1.82 -4.59
CA THR A 25 -6.88 1.86 -4.99
C THR A 25 -7.19 3.03 -5.91
N TRP A 26 -6.48 4.17 -5.78
CA TRP A 26 -6.60 5.28 -6.72
C TRP A 26 -6.22 4.89 -8.14
N LYS A 27 -5.15 4.12 -8.33
CA LYS A 27 -4.72 3.67 -9.67
C LYS A 27 -5.78 2.81 -10.33
N LEU A 28 -6.35 1.85 -9.59
CA LEU A 28 -7.44 1.00 -10.07
C LEU A 28 -8.69 1.83 -10.40
N TYR A 29 -9.08 2.71 -9.49
CA TYR A 29 -10.26 3.53 -9.66
C TYR A 29 -10.13 4.51 -10.84
N LYS A 30 -8.96 5.14 -11.02
CA LYS A 30 -8.71 6.07 -12.13
C LYS A 30 -8.70 5.35 -13.49
N LYS A 31 -8.27 4.08 -13.54
CA LYS A 31 -8.37 3.23 -14.75
C LYS A 31 -9.83 3.03 -15.16
N ASN A 32 -10.72 2.77 -14.19
CA ASN A 32 -12.15 2.52 -14.44
C ASN A 32 -12.98 3.80 -14.53
N SER A 33 -12.47 4.93 -14.04
CA SER A 33 -13.17 6.22 -14.00
C SER A 33 -12.19 7.36 -14.32
N PRO A 34 -11.78 7.52 -15.60
CA PRO A 34 -10.70 8.42 -15.97
C PRO A 34 -11.01 9.90 -15.72
N ASN A 35 -12.29 10.30 -15.68
CA ASN A 35 -12.69 11.70 -15.51
C ASN A 35 -12.88 12.11 -14.04
N VAL A 36 -12.71 11.20 -13.08
CA VAL A 36 -12.93 11.52 -11.67
C VAL A 36 -11.80 12.40 -11.11
N LYS A 37 -12.17 13.42 -10.33
CA LYS A 37 -11.22 14.27 -9.60
C LYS A 37 -10.67 13.53 -8.39
N GLN A 38 -9.37 13.66 -8.14
CA GLN A 38 -8.69 13.02 -7.01
C GLN A 38 -9.24 13.45 -5.64
N GLN A 39 -9.77 14.68 -5.54
CA GLN A 39 -10.40 15.19 -4.33
C GLN A 39 -11.65 14.37 -3.95
N ASN A 40 -12.57 14.19 -4.90
CA ASN A 40 -13.80 13.42 -4.70
C ASN A 40 -13.48 11.97 -4.30
N TYR A 41 -12.45 11.39 -4.94
CA TYR A 41 -11.95 10.08 -4.56
C TYR A 41 -11.47 10.05 -3.11
N SER A 42 -10.60 10.99 -2.73
CA SER A 42 -9.97 10.98 -1.40
C SER A 42 -10.98 11.09 -0.25
N VAL A 43 -12.08 11.81 -0.45
CA VAL A 43 -13.20 11.88 0.52
C VAL A 43 -13.86 10.51 0.68
N ALA A 44 -14.21 9.86 -0.44
CA ALA A 44 -14.84 8.54 -0.41
C ALA A 44 -13.93 7.44 0.15
N THR A 45 -12.62 7.50 -0.12
CA THR A 45 -11.64 6.49 0.33
C THR A 45 -11.52 6.41 1.85
N GLY A 46 -11.70 7.53 2.56
CA GLY A 46 -11.67 7.54 4.03
C GLY A 46 -12.79 6.71 4.65
N GLY A 47 -14.00 6.74 4.05
CA GLY A 47 -15.12 5.87 4.42
C GLY A 47 -14.80 4.42 4.12
N ARG A 48 -14.41 4.12 2.86
CA ARG A 48 -14.10 2.75 2.42
C ARG A 48 -13.05 2.06 3.27
N TRP A 49 -12.02 2.78 3.72
CA TRP A 49 -10.99 2.22 4.61
C TRP A 49 -11.56 1.64 5.92
N LYS A 50 -12.62 2.24 6.47
CA LYS A 50 -13.30 1.74 7.68
C LYS A 50 -14.03 0.43 7.42
N ASP A 51 -14.40 0.17 6.18
CA ASP A 51 -15.11 -1.05 5.77
C ASP A 51 -14.14 -2.16 5.34
N VAL A 52 -12.85 -1.85 5.14
CA VAL A 52 -11.82 -2.86 4.85
C VAL A 52 -11.65 -3.79 6.06
N PRO A 53 -11.73 -5.12 5.91
CA PRO A 53 -11.50 -6.08 6.99
C PRO A 53 -10.10 -5.95 7.62
N ASN A 54 -9.97 -6.27 8.90
CA ASN A 54 -8.71 -6.12 9.64
C ASN A 54 -7.57 -6.95 9.02
N GLU A 55 -7.87 -8.13 8.49
CA GLU A 55 -6.93 -9.01 7.82
C GLU A 55 -6.33 -8.33 6.58
N ILE A 56 -7.17 -7.61 5.82
CA ILE A 56 -6.75 -6.86 4.65
C ILE A 56 -5.99 -5.59 5.05
N ARG A 57 -6.44 -4.88 6.09
CA ARG A 57 -5.68 -3.75 6.65
C ARG A 57 -4.28 -4.18 7.10
N ASN A 58 -4.15 -5.39 7.66
CA ASN A 58 -2.86 -5.94 8.06
C ASN A 58 -1.93 -6.17 6.86
N VAL A 59 -2.46 -6.55 5.69
CA VAL A 59 -1.67 -6.61 4.45
C VAL A 59 -1.11 -5.24 4.08
N TYR A 60 -1.92 -4.18 4.16
CA TYR A 60 -1.44 -2.81 3.93
C TYR A 60 -0.43 -2.34 4.98
N THR A 61 -0.56 -2.77 6.23
CA THR A 61 0.43 -2.53 7.28
C THR A 61 1.76 -3.24 6.96
N GLN A 62 1.72 -4.49 6.52
CA GLN A 62 2.92 -5.22 6.08
C GLN A 62 3.59 -4.52 4.89
N LEU A 63 2.82 -4.05 3.90
CA LEU A 63 3.35 -3.25 2.79
C LEU A 63 4.04 -1.98 3.29
N SER A 64 3.39 -1.26 4.19
CA SER A 64 3.93 -0.04 4.81
C SER A 64 5.28 -0.30 5.49
N ILE A 65 5.38 -1.37 6.29
CA ILE A 65 6.61 -1.75 6.98
C ILE A 65 7.68 -2.11 5.95
N LYS A 66 7.37 -3.00 5.00
CA LYS A 66 8.33 -3.46 3.98
C LYS A 66 8.85 -2.32 3.11
N LEU A 67 7.99 -1.37 2.72
CA LEU A 67 8.37 -0.18 1.94
C LEU A 67 9.22 0.83 2.73
N SER A 68 9.29 0.71 4.06
CA SER A 68 10.13 1.56 4.89
C SER A 68 11.57 1.03 5.05
N GLU A 69 11.77 -0.27 4.80
CA GLU A 69 13.07 -0.92 4.85
C GLU A 69 13.91 -0.46 3.66
N ASP A 70 15.16 -0.07 3.89
CA ASP A 70 15.99 0.50 2.82
C ASP A 70 16.39 -0.57 1.75
N ASN A 71 16.45 -1.85 2.13
CA ASN A 71 16.88 -2.97 1.27
C ASN A 71 15.79 -4.05 1.06
N HIS A 72 14.56 -3.63 0.80
CA HIS A 72 13.48 -4.59 0.54
C HIS A 72 13.55 -5.19 -0.88
N VAL A 73 13.15 -6.45 -1.03
CA VAL A 73 12.89 -7.05 -2.35
C VAL A 73 11.45 -6.77 -2.77
N PRO A 74 11.17 -6.41 -4.04
CA PRO A 74 9.81 -6.25 -4.53
C PRO A 74 8.92 -7.44 -4.24
N ASP A 75 7.73 -7.17 -3.71
CA ASP A 75 6.78 -8.21 -3.29
C ASP A 75 5.45 -8.05 -4.03
N GLY A 76 5.42 -8.60 -5.25
CA GLY A 76 4.22 -8.60 -6.08
C GLY A 76 3.06 -9.37 -5.42
N PHE A 77 3.35 -10.41 -4.65
CA PHE A 77 2.33 -11.17 -3.94
C PHE A 77 1.62 -10.30 -2.89
N LEU A 78 2.38 -9.51 -2.14
CA LEU A 78 1.80 -8.62 -1.14
C LEU A 78 0.95 -7.50 -1.77
N ILE A 79 1.34 -6.98 -2.94
CA ILE A 79 0.49 -6.07 -3.73
C ILE A 79 -0.77 -6.79 -4.20
N PHE A 80 -0.64 -8.00 -4.76
CA PHE A 80 -1.76 -8.80 -5.22
C PHE A 80 -2.79 -8.98 -4.11
N ARG A 81 -2.37 -9.48 -2.94
CA ARG A 81 -3.26 -9.66 -1.77
C ARG A 81 -3.96 -8.37 -1.37
N ALA A 82 -3.25 -7.25 -1.42
CA ALA A 82 -3.81 -5.95 -1.05
C ALA A 82 -4.91 -5.51 -2.03
N ILE A 83 -4.65 -5.60 -3.33
CA ILE A 83 -5.55 -5.04 -4.34
C ILE A 83 -6.63 -6.00 -4.82
N SER A 84 -6.37 -7.30 -4.78
CA SER A 84 -7.33 -8.33 -5.21
C SER A 84 -8.57 -8.36 -4.34
N TRP A 85 -8.49 -7.89 -3.08
CA TRP A 85 -9.69 -7.71 -2.27
C TRP A 85 -10.66 -6.72 -2.91
N GLU A 86 -10.21 -5.60 -3.46
CA GLU A 86 -11.14 -4.63 -4.07
C GLU A 86 -11.88 -5.21 -5.29
N THR A 87 -11.26 -6.17 -6.00
CA THR A 87 -11.84 -6.80 -7.19
C THR A 87 -12.57 -8.11 -6.90
N LEU A 88 -12.22 -8.82 -5.84
CA LEU A 88 -12.70 -10.18 -5.55
C LEU A 88 -13.48 -10.28 -4.24
N LYS A 89 -13.63 -9.20 -3.45
CA LYS A 89 -14.30 -9.22 -2.12
C LYS A 89 -15.69 -9.83 -2.11
N GLU A 90 -16.45 -9.72 -3.20
CA GLU A 90 -17.78 -10.33 -3.31
C GLU A 90 -17.71 -11.86 -3.32
N ARG A 91 -16.68 -12.41 -3.97
CA ARG A 91 -16.44 -13.87 -4.01
C ARG A 91 -15.65 -14.33 -2.79
N TYR A 92 -14.79 -13.47 -2.26
CA TYR A 92 -13.75 -13.80 -1.29
C TYR A 92 -13.53 -12.63 -0.32
N PRO A 93 -14.30 -12.54 0.77
CA PRO A 93 -14.24 -11.39 1.67
C PRO A 93 -12.93 -11.28 2.47
N ASN A 94 -12.17 -12.39 2.56
CA ASN A 94 -10.97 -12.50 3.39
C ASN A 94 -9.68 -12.66 2.55
N ALA A 95 -8.53 -12.36 3.15
CA ALA A 95 -7.21 -12.36 2.51
C ALA A 95 -6.66 -13.74 2.09
N THR A 96 -7.35 -14.83 2.44
CA THR A 96 -6.88 -16.21 2.28
C THR A 96 -6.94 -16.67 0.83
N ILE A 97 -7.99 -16.29 0.09
CA ILE A 97 -8.17 -16.78 -1.29
C ILE A 97 -7.20 -16.13 -2.29
N ALA A 98 -6.75 -14.90 -2.01
CA ALA A 98 -5.70 -14.28 -2.82
C ALA A 98 -4.34 -15.02 -2.74
N SER A 99 -4.17 -16.01 -1.85
CA SER A 99 -2.99 -16.85 -1.86
C SER A 99 -3.04 -17.90 -2.97
N GLU A 100 -4.16 -18.59 -3.13
CA GLU A 100 -4.33 -19.68 -4.10
C GLU A 100 -4.34 -19.15 -5.55
N GLU A 101 -4.97 -18.00 -5.76
CA GLU A 101 -5.06 -17.37 -7.09
C GLU A 101 -3.71 -16.82 -7.55
N TRP A 102 -2.84 -16.40 -6.62
CA TRP A 102 -1.51 -15.93 -6.98
C TRP A 102 -0.68 -17.03 -7.65
N ASP A 103 -0.70 -18.25 -7.12
CA ASP A 103 0.12 -19.32 -7.66
C ASP A 103 -0.29 -19.68 -9.09
N ARG A 104 -1.58 -19.54 -9.40
CA ARG A 104 -2.17 -19.78 -10.72
C ARG A 104 -1.95 -18.65 -11.73
N LEU A 105 -1.54 -17.46 -11.28
CA LEU A 105 -1.30 -16.33 -12.19
C LEU A 105 -0.12 -16.60 -13.12
N PRO A 106 -0.25 -16.30 -14.43
CA PRO A 106 0.87 -16.23 -15.36
C PRO A 106 1.99 -15.31 -14.87
N SER A 107 3.23 -15.60 -15.24
CA SER A 107 4.40 -14.78 -14.86
C SER A 107 4.29 -13.33 -15.35
N GLU A 108 3.68 -13.11 -16.50
CA GLU A 108 3.40 -11.77 -17.05
C GLU A 108 2.47 -10.95 -16.15
N ASP A 109 1.43 -11.58 -15.59
CA ASP A 109 0.52 -10.92 -14.66
C ASP A 109 1.21 -10.66 -13.31
N LYS A 110 2.01 -11.61 -12.82
CA LYS A 110 2.84 -11.41 -11.62
C LYS A 110 3.78 -10.20 -11.77
N THR A 111 4.31 -10.00 -12.97
CA THR A 111 5.19 -8.85 -13.29
C THR A 111 4.49 -7.51 -13.12
N PHE A 112 3.18 -7.42 -13.41
CA PHE A 112 2.42 -6.20 -13.17
C PHE A 112 2.41 -5.80 -11.68
N TYR A 113 2.20 -6.76 -10.78
CA TYR A 113 2.18 -6.49 -9.34
C TYR A 113 3.55 -6.14 -8.78
N ILE A 114 4.62 -6.75 -9.32
CA ILE A 114 6.01 -6.40 -8.99
C ILE A 114 6.29 -4.94 -9.37
N LYS A 115 5.93 -4.53 -10.59
CA LYS A 115 6.09 -3.14 -11.04
C LYS A 115 5.32 -2.14 -10.16
N LEU A 116 4.10 -2.48 -9.76
CA LEU A 116 3.32 -1.65 -8.83
C LEU A 116 4.03 -1.46 -7.48
N TYR A 117 4.66 -2.52 -6.98
CA TYR A 117 5.46 -2.46 -5.75
C TYR A 117 6.64 -1.49 -5.91
N GLU A 118 7.40 -1.60 -7.00
CA GLU A 118 8.55 -0.74 -7.29
C GLU A 118 8.15 0.73 -7.38
N GLU A 119 7.06 1.03 -8.08
CA GLU A 119 6.51 2.39 -8.18
C GLU A 119 6.15 2.98 -6.81
N LEU A 120 5.58 2.18 -5.90
CA LEU A 120 5.29 2.60 -4.53
C LEU A 120 6.57 2.83 -3.70
N SER A 121 7.57 1.97 -3.86
CA SER A 121 8.86 2.11 -3.20
C SER A 121 9.53 3.43 -3.59
N GLU A 122 9.62 3.70 -4.89
CA GLU A 122 10.24 4.92 -5.39
C GLU A 122 9.49 6.18 -4.96
N ALA A 123 8.14 6.15 -4.95
CA ALA A 123 7.35 7.25 -4.42
C ALA A 123 7.60 7.50 -2.92
N THR A 124 7.84 6.43 -2.16
CA THR A 124 8.11 6.50 -0.71
C THR A 124 9.51 7.06 -0.45
N LYS A 125 10.53 6.60 -1.16
CA LYS A 125 11.91 7.12 -1.10
C LYS A 125 11.96 8.62 -1.44
N LYS A 126 11.31 9.04 -2.54
CA LYS A 126 11.23 10.45 -2.95
C LYS A 126 10.63 11.33 -1.85
N LYS A 127 9.56 10.87 -1.18
CA LYS A 127 8.96 11.59 -0.05
C LYS A 127 9.88 11.67 1.18
N LYS A 128 10.62 10.60 1.50
CA LYS A 128 11.62 10.58 2.60
C LYS A 128 12.72 11.62 2.35
N ILE A 129 13.25 11.68 1.13
CA ILE A 129 14.25 12.67 0.71
C ILE A 129 13.71 14.11 0.78
N LEU A 130 12.48 14.35 0.29
CA LEU A 130 11.89 15.67 0.34
C LEU A 130 11.71 16.16 1.79
N LYS A 131 11.21 15.29 2.69
CA LYS A 131 11.05 15.62 4.11
C LYS A 131 12.38 15.94 4.79
N SER A 132 13.46 15.22 4.49
CA SER A 132 14.78 15.49 5.07
C SER A 132 15.35 16.84 4.60
N LYS A 133 15.17 17.20 3.33
CA LYS A 133 15.55 18.51 2.78
C LYS A 133 14.80 19.66 3.47
N LEU A 134 13.48 19.55 3.62
CA LEU A 134 12.66 20.56 4.30
C LEU A 134 13.05 20.75 5.77
N LYS A 135 13.39 19.66 6.47
CA LYS A 135 13.86 19.72 7.86
C LYS A 135 15.20 20.46 7.99
N LYS A 136 16.14 20.22 7.07
CA LYS A 136 17.42 20.96 7.02
C LYS A 136 17.21 22.45 6.76
N GLN A 137 16.33 22.83 5.83
CA GLN A 137 16.03 24.25 5.56
C GLN A 137 15.42 24.95 6.77
N LYS A 138 14.49 24.31 7.48
CA LYS A 138 13.86 24.88 8.68
C LYS A 138 14.85 25.13 9.82
N ASN A 139 15.84 24.25 9.99
CA ASN A 139 16.87 24.39 11.02
C ASN A 139 17.93 25.45 10.68
N ASN A 140 18.09 25.83 9.42
CA ASN A 140 19.03 26.88 9.01
C ASN A 140 18.42 28.30 9.05
N ASN A 141 17.11 28.41 9.27
CA ASN A 141 16.38 29.68 9.35
C ASN A 141 16.03 30.06 10.82
N ILE A 142 16.69 29.43 11.78
CA ILE A 142 16.64 29.71 13.23
C ILE A 142 18.07 30.03 13.65
#